data_AF-A0AAN5PLG1-F1
#
_entry.id   AF-A0AAN5PLG1-F1
#
_cell.length_a   1.000
_cell.length_b   1.000
_cell.length_c   1.000
_cell.angle_alpha   90.00
_cell.angle_beta   90.00
_cell.angle_gamma   90.00
#
_symmetry.space_group_name_H-M   'P 1'
#
loop_
_entity.id
_entity.type
_entity.pdbx_description
1 polymer ?
#
loop_
_entity_poly.entity_id
_entity_poly.type
_entity_poly.pdbx_seq_one_letter_code
_entity_poly.pdbx_strand_id
1 'polypeptide(L)' 'LFLQRFVAKSIPWVHFDIMAWNTVSKPGKPEGGEAMGLRAVAEYLLQTYG' A
#
# COMPACT_ATOMS: atom_id res chain seq x y z
N LEU A 1 -12.00 8.40 10.44
CA LEU A 1 -11.51 7.18 11.14
C LEU A 1 -10.33 7.54 12.07
N PHE A 2 -9.89 6.69 13.01
CA PHE A 2 -8.92 7.04 14.09
C PHE A 2 -7.66 7.75 13.56
N LEU A 3 -6.95 7.15 12.61
CA LEU A 3 -5.70 7.70 12.05
C LEU A 3 -5.90 9.06 11.36
N GLN A 4 -7.04 9.26 10.70
CA GLN A 4 -7.38 10.51 10.00
C GLN A 4 -7.49 11.71 10.95
N ARG A 5 -7.76 11.47 12.25
CA ARG A 5 -7.90 12.55 13.24
C ARG A 5 -6.61 13.36 13.42
N PHE A 6 -5.47 12.80 13.03
CA PHE A 6 -4.15 13.40 13.17
C PHE A 6 -3.64 14.07 11.88
N VAL A 7 -4.43 14.07 10.81
CA VAL A 7 -4.07 14.65 9.51
C VAL A 7 -4.89 15.91 9.26
N ALA A 8 -4.21 17.01 8.89
CA ALA A 8 -4.88 18.26 8.55
C ALA A 8 -5.75 18.10 7.30
N LYS A 9 -6.94 18.75 7.27
CA LYS A 9 -7.90 18.61 6.17
C LYS A 9 -7.37 19.04 4.79
N SER A 10 -6.36 19.90 4.76
CA SER A 10 -5.72 20.39 3.53
C SER A 10 -4.72 19.41 2.93
N ILE A 11 -4.34 18.34 3.65
CA ILE A 11 -3.33 17.38 3.21
C ILE A 11 -4.06 16.19 2.54
N PRO A 12 -3.86 15.94 1.24
CA PRO A 12 -4.31 14.70 0.62
C PRO A 12 -3.66 13.50 1.32
N TRP A 13 -4.47 12.55 1.79
CA TRP A 13 -3.99 11.44 2.61
C TRP A 13 -4.68 10.13 2.25
N VAL A 14 -3.90 9.05 2.24
CA VAL A 14 -4.35 7.67 2.04
C VAL A 14 -3.69 6.78 3.09
N HIS A 15 -4.41 5.76 3.54
CA HIS A 15 -3.90 4.72 4.43
C HIS A 15 -4.12 3.37 3.77
N PHE A 16 -3.05 2.59 3.63
CA PHE A 16 -3.11 1.20 3.22
C PHE A 16 -3.01 0.32 4.47
N ASP A 17 -4.07 -0.43 4.73
CA ASP A 17 -4.06 -1.53 5.69
C ASP A 17 -3.75 -2.81 4.93
N ILE A 18 -2.57 -3.39 5.17
CA ILE A 18 -2.06 -4.53 4.43
C ILE A 18 -1.59 -5.62 5.38
N MET A 19 -1.92 -6.86 5.04
CA MET A 19 -1.52 -8.03 5.81
C MET A 19 -0.05 -8.41 5.56
N ALA A 20 0.49 -8.05 4.39
CA ALA A 20 1.90 -8.24 4.00
C ALA A 20 2.40 -9.70 4.08
N TRP A 21 1.50 -10.66 3.83
CA TRP A 21 1.83 -12.10 3.86
C TRP A 21 1.03 -12.89 2.82
N ASN A 22 1.61 -13.95 2.30
CA ASN A 22 0.95 -14.99 1.52
C ASN A 22 0.70 -16.20 2.44
N THR A 23 -0.56 -16.58 2.67
CA THR A 23 -0.92 -17.73 3.52
C THR A 23 -0.68 -19.08 2.85
N VAL A 24 -0.47 -19.09 1.53
CA VAL A 24 -0.17 -20.28 0.73
C VAL A 24 0.71 -19.88 -0.44
N SER A 25 1.57 -20.79 -0.87
CA SER A 25 2.44 -20.58 -2.03
C SER A 25 1.64 -20.55 -3.34
N LYS A 26 1.97 -19.60 -4.22
CA LYS A 26 1.47 -19.48 -5.60
C LYS A 26 2.66 -19.21 -6.55
N PRO A 27 2.54 -19.41 -7.86
CA PRO A 27 3.62 -19.10 -8.80
C PRO A 27 4.14 -17.66 -8.62
N GLY A 28 5.44 -17.54 -8.35
CA GLY A 28 6.10 -16.25 -8.10
C GLY A 28 5.76 -15.58 -6.75
N LYS A 29 5.02 -16.26 -5.86
CA LYS A 29 4.55 -15.75 -4.57
C LYS A 29 4.64 -16.86 -3.52
N PRO A 30 5.84 -17.14 -2.99
CA PRO A 30 5.99 -18.14 -1.93
C PRO A 30 5.18 -17.73 -0.69
N GLU A 31 4.79 -18.73 0.10
CA GLU A 31 4.24 -18.52 1.43
C GLU A 31 5.27 -17.77 2.30
N GLY A 32 4.81 -16.77 3.05
CA GLY A 32 5.72 -15.84 3.75
C GLY A 32 5.38 -14.37 3.53
N GLY A 33 6.32 -13.50 3.84
CA GLY A 33 6.18 -12.06 3.64
C GLY A 33 5.96 -11.68 2.17
N GLU A 34 5.07 -10.73 1.93
CA GLU A 34 4.70 -10.27 0.58
C GLU A 34 4.67 -8.74 0.49
N ALA A 35 5.20 -8.22 -0.61
CA ALA A 35 5.20 -6.80 -0.93
C ALA A 35 3.86 -6.41 -1.59
N MET A 36 2.94 -5.88 -0.78
CA MET A 36 1.64 -5.40 -1.24
C MET A 36 1.64 -3.87 -1.42
N GLY A 37 0.91 -3.38 -2.43
CA GLY A 37 0.71 -1.94 -2.65
C GLY A 37 1.85 -1.19 -3.33
N LEU A 38 3.11 -1.65 -3.24
CA LEU A 38 4.28 -0.92 -3.76
C LEU A 38 4.16 -0.54 -5.24
N ARG A 39 3.74 -1.47 -6.10
CA ARG A 39 3.57 -1.19 -7.55
C ARG A 39 2.47 -0.17 -7.84
N ALA A 40 1.39 -0.18 -7.05
CA ALA A 40 0.30 0.78 -7.22
C ALA A 40 0.76 2.19 -6.83
N VAL A 41 1.52 2.31 -5.73
CA VAL A 41 2.10 3.60 -5.30
C VAL A 41 3.13 4.09 -6.31
N ALA A 42 4.01 3.21 -6.81
CA ALA A 42 5.00 3.57 -7.82
C ALA A 42 4.35 4.10 -9.10
N GLU A 43 3.30 3.42 -9.60
CA GLU A 43 2.54 3.87 -10.76
C GLU A 43 1.88 5.23 -10.51
N TYR A 44 1.24 5.42 -9.35
CA TYR A 44 0.63 6.71 -8.99
C TYR A 44 1.66 7.85 -8.98
N LEU A 45 2.84 7.62 -8.39
CA LEU A 45 3.90 8.62 -8.34
C LEU A 45 4.42 8.97 -9.74
N LEU A 46 4.63 7.97 -10.60
CA LEU A 46 5.05 8.19 -11.98
C LEU A 46 3.99 8.97 -12.77
N GLN A 47 2.71 8.63 -12.65
CA GLN A 47 1.64 9.35 -13.36
C GLN A 47 1.44 10.78 -12.86
N THR A 48 1.72 11.04 -11.57
CA THR A 48 1.46 12.35 -10.95
C THR A 48 2.66 13.29 -11.07
N TYR A 49 3.89 12.75 -11.06
CA TYR A 49 5.11 13.54 -10.93
C TYR A 49 6.23 13.17 -11.93
N GLY A 50 6.10 12.09 -12.68
CA GLY A 50 7.04 11.69 -13.74
C GLY A 50 6.74 12.41 -15.05
#